data_AF-A0A950MMM9-F1
#
_entry.id   AF-A0A950MMM9-F1
#
_cell.length_a   1.000
_cell.length_b   1.000
_cell.length_c   1.000
_cell.angle_alpha   90.00
_cell.angle_beta   90.00
_cell.angle_gamma   90.00
#
_symmetry.space_group_name_H-M   'P 1'
#
loop_
_entity.id
_entity.type
_entity.pdbx_description
1 polymer ?
#
loop_
_entity_poly.entity_id
_entity_poly.type
_entity_poly.pdbx_seq_one_letter_code
_entity_poly.pdbx_strand_id
1 'polypeptide(L)'
;MKPVDLIKGLLAIVLALAFLLWLYGTFANQPDFVTTAMWMGDALVMIPAYLIPSITAWLVKSPRLKTVVLINVLGGWLLIPWIIAMGMAIKRDDLRTQE
;
A
#
# COMPACT_ATOMS: atom_id res chain seq x y z
N MET A 1 12.19 -18.21 -8.16
CA MET A 1 11.42 -17.69 -7.01
C MET A 1 10.19 -16.98 -7.55
N LYS A 2 9.02 -17.07 -6.89
CA LYS A 2 7.84 -16.33 -7.36
C LYS A 2 8.07 -14.83 -7.09
N PRO A 3 7.63 -13.91 -7.97
CA PRO A 3 7.81 -12.47 -7.76
C PRO A 3 7.29 -11.98 -6.39
N VAL A 4 6.21 -12.59 -5.91
CA VAL A 4 5.62 -12.31 -4.60
C VAL A 4 6.56 -12.64 -3.44
N ASP A 5 7.33 -13.72 -3.53
CA ASP A 5 8.28 -14.13 -2.47
C ASP A 5 9.46 -13.15 -2.40
N LEU A 6 9.89 -12.64 -3.56
CA LEU A 6 10.93 -11.60 -3.65
C LEU A 6 10.46 -10.29 -3.00
N ILE A 7 9.24 -9.84 -3.30
CA ILE A 7 8.66 -8.62 -2.73
C ILE A 7 8.53 -8.74 -1.21
N LYS A 8 8.01 -9.87 -0.71
CA LYS A 8 7.91 -10.13 0.74
C LYS A 8 9.28 -10.10 1.42
N GLY A 9 10.28 -10.74 0.82
CA GLY A 9 11.65 -10.73 1.33
C GLY A 9 12.22 -9.31 1.38
N LEU A 10 12.01 -8.51 0.33
CA LEU A 10 12.48 -7.13 0.27
C LEU A 10 11.80 -6.25 1.33
N LEU A 11 10.48 -6.35 1.50
CA LEU A 11 9.75 -5.63 2.55
C LEU A 11 10.24 -6.01 3.96
N ALA A 12 10.50 -7.30 4.21
CA ALA A 12 11.03 -7.77 5.47
C ALA A 12 12.45 -7.23 5.74
N ILE A 13 13.30 -7.17 4.71
CA ILE A 13 14.64 -6.57 4.81
C ILE A 13 14.54 -5.08 5.12
N VAL A 14 13.71 -4.33 4.40
CA VAL A 14 13.52 -2.88 4.63
C VAL A 14 13.00 -2.63 6.05
N LEU A 15 12.06 -3.45 6.53
CA LEU A 15 11.55 -3.36 7.91
C LEU A 15 12.64 -3.65 8.94
N ALA A 16 13.44 -4.71 8.73
CA ALA A 16 14.55 -5.03 9.61
C ALA A 16 15.61 -3.91 9.62
N LEU A 17 15.91 -3.33 8.47
CA LEU A 17 16.83 -2.19 8.35
C LEU A 17 16.29 -0.96 9.09
N ALA A 18 15.02 -0.61 8.93
CA ALA A 18 14.39 0.49 9.66
C ALA A 18 14.50 0.26 11.18
N PHE A 19 14.23 -0.96 11.64
CA PHE A 19 14.34 -1.31 13.06
C PHE A 19 15.77 -1.22 13.59
N LEU A 20 16.75 -1.74 12.85
CA LEU A 20 18.16 -1.67 13.24
C LEU A 20 18.69 -0.23 13.24
N LEU A 21 18.28 0.57 12.25
CA LEU A 21 18.66 1.98 12.14
C LEU A 21 18.06 2.80 13.31
N TRP A 22 16.81 2.51 13.67
CA TRP A 22 16.16 3.10 14.83
C TRP A 22 16.86 2.74 16.14
N LEU A 23 17.19 1.46 16.35
CA LEU A 23 17.94 0.99 17.52
C LEU A 23 19.29 1.70 17.61
N TYR A 24 20.06 1.69 16.52
CA TYR A 24 21.36 2.35 16.47
C TYR A 24 21.25 3.85 16.76
N GLY A 25 20.35 4.56 16.08
CA GLY A 25 20.15 5.99 16.28
C GLY A 25 19.76 6.33 17.72
N THR A 26 18.94 5.50 18.35
CA THR A 26 18.50 5.67 19.74
C THR A 26 19.67 5.49 20.72
N PHE A 27 20.44 4.42 20.58
CA PHE A 27 21.56 4.14 21.50
C PHE A 27 22.80 5.00 21.25
N ALA A 28 23.03 5.44 20.01
CA ALA A 28 24.15 6.30 19.64
C ALA A 28 23.82 7.80 19.78
N ASN A 29 22.59 8.15 20.20
CA ASN A 29 22.10 9.54 20.29
C ASN A 29 22.22 10.32 18.97
N GLN A 30 21.90 9.65 17.86
CA GLN A 30 21.96 10.18 16.49
C GLN A 30 20.53 10.35 15.96
N PRO A 31 19.92 11.54 16.10
CA PRO A 31 18.51 11.76 15.76
C PRO A 31 18.21 11.55 14.28
N ASP A 32 19.15 11.85 13.38
CA ASP A 32 18.97 11.69 11.93
C ASP A 32 18.68 10.24 11.54
N PHE A 33 19.32 9.27 12.21
CA PHE A 33 19.05 7.85 11.99
C PHE A 33 17.68 7.42 12.52
N VAL A 34 17.27 7.96 13.66
CA VAL A 34 15.93 7.72 14.21
C VAL A 34 14.85 8.26 13.28
N THR A 35 15.02 9.49 12.80
CA THR A 35 14.11 10.09 11.81
C THR A 35 14.08 9.26 10.55
N THR A 36 15.23 8.93 9.95
CA THR A 36 15.27 8.11 8.73
C THR A 36 14.51 6.78 8.91
N ALA A 37 14.68 6.11 10.04
CA ALA A 37 13.96 4.88 10.34
C ALA A 37 12.44 5.06 10.42
N MET A 38 11.97 6.16 11.03
CA MET A 38 10.55 6.49 11.08
C MET A 38 9.98 6.69 9.68
N TRP A 39 10.66 7.45 8.82
CA TRP A 39 10.20 7.68 7.44
C TRP A 39 10.16 6.39 6.62
N MET A 40 11.11 5.48 6.84
CA MET A 40 11.09 4.15 6.22
C MET A 40 9.89 3.31 6.69
N GLY A 41 9.60 3.33 7.99
CA GLY A 41 8.42 2.66 8.57
C GLY A 41 7.11 3.23 8.04
N ASP A 42 7.00 4.57 8.00
CA ASP A 42 5.83 5.27 7.48
C ASP A 42 5.60 4.92 6.01
N ALA A 43 6.64 4.94 5.17
CA ALA A 43 6.53 4.56 3.77
C ALA A 43 6.04 3.12 3.59
N LEU A 44 6.54 2.18 4.40
CA LEU A 44 6.14 0.77 4.37
C LEU A 44 4.65 0.57 4.69
N VAL A 45 4.05 1.42 5.52
CA VAL A 45 2.64 1.32 5.93
C VAL A 45 1.75 2.14 5.02
N MET A 46 2.14 3.39 4.75
CA MET A 46 1.31 4.35 4.03
C MET A 46 1.16 3.99 2.56
N ILE A 47 2.23 3.55 1.88
CA ILE A 47 2.16 3.21 0.45
C ILE A 47 1.15 2.07 0.19
N PRO A 48 1.19 0.93 0.91
CA PRO A 48 0.18 -0.10 0.75
C PRO A 48 -1.22 0.37 1.16
N ALA A 49 -1.36 1.13 2.24
CA ALA A 49 -2.65 1.62 2.72
C ALA A 49 -3.37 2.47 1.65
N TYR A 50 -2.61 3.31 0.97
CA TYR A 50 -3.11 4.10 -0.15
C TYR A 50 -3.54 3.25 -1.33
N LEU A 51 -2.77 2.21 -1.64
CA LEU A 51 -3.03 1.34 -2.79
C LEU A 51 -4.11 0.28 -2.52
N ILE A 52 -4.70 0.22 -1.32
CA ILE A 52 -5.72 -0.77 -0.94
C ILE A 52 -6.83 -0.90 -2.01
N PRO A 53 -7.50 0.17 -2.48
CA PRO A 53 -8.57 0.03 -3.48
C PRO A 53 -8.09 -0.64 -4.77
N SER A 54 -6.91 -0.25 -5.25
CA SER A 54 -6.28 -0.82 -6.45
C SER A 54 -5.91 -2.29 -6.25
N ILE A 55 -5.31 -2.62 -5.11
CA ILE A 55 -4.94 -3.99 -4.74
C ILE A 55 -6.20 -4.85 -4.64
N THR A 56 -7.24 -4.37 -3.97
CA THR A 56 -8.53 -5.07 -3.86
C THR A 56 -9.14 -5.32 -5.22
N ALA A 57 -9.22 -4.30 -6.09
CA ALA A 57 -9.75 -4.46 -7.45
C ALA A 57 -8.98 -5.51 -8.26
N TRP A 58 -7.65 -5.56 -8.09
CA TRP A 58 -6.81 -6.56 -8.74
C TRP A 58 -7.07 -7.97 -8.20
N LEU A 59 -7.13 -8.13 -6.87
CA LEU A 59 -7.37 -9.42 -6.20
C LEU A 59 -8.74 -10.01 -6.54
N VAL A 60 -9.77 -9.18 -6.63
CA VAL A 60 -11.13 -9.62 -6.97
C VAL A 60 -11.38 -9.66 -8.49
N LYS A 61 -10.37 -9.38 -9.31
CA LYS A 61 -10.46 -9.33 -10.79
C LYS A 61 -11.57 -8.40 -11.30
N SER A 62 -11.70 -7.23 -10.69
CA SER A 62 -12.73 -6.26 -11.05
C SER A 62 -12.60 -5.82 -12.52
N PRO A 63 -13.70 -5.79 -13.30
CA PRO A 63 -13.68 -5.28 -14.69
C PRO A 63 -13.32 -3.78 -14.76
N ARG A 64 -13.43 -3.07 -13.63
CA ARG A 64 -13.17 -1.63 -13.50
C ARG A 64 -11.76 -1.32 -13.00
N LEU A 65 -10.84 -2.29 -12.99
CA LEU A 65 -9.49 -2.12 -12.43
C LEU A 65 -8.81 -0.83 -12.90
N LYS A 66 -8.84 -0.52 -14.21
CA LYS A 66 -8.23 0.70 -14.75
C LYS A 66 -8.84 1.97 -14.16
N THR A 67 -10.16 2.03 -14.04
CA THR A 67 -10.89 3.17 -13.48
C THR A 67 -10.63 3.31 -11.98
N VAL A 68 -10.61 2.20 -11.23
CA VAL A 68 -10.28 2.19 -9.80
C VAL A 68 -8.86 2.71 -9.58
N VAL A 69 -7.89 2.21 -10.34
CA VAL A 69 -6.49 2.65 -10.25
C VAL A 69 -6.38 4.14 -10.58
N LEU A 70 -7.06 4.61 -11.62
CA LEU A 70 -7.04 6.02 -12.01
C LEU A 70 -7.57 6.92 -10.90
N ILE A 71 -8.73 6.58 -10.33
CA ILE A 71 -9.37 7.38 -9.28
C ILE A 71 -8.56 7.32 -7.99
N ASN A 72 -7.99 6.16 -7.65
CA ASN A 72 -7.15 6.02 -6.48
C ASN A 72 -5.87 6.86 -6.60
N VAL A 73 -5.18 6.80 -7.75
CA VAL A 73 -3.92 7.53 -8.01
C VAL A 73 -4.15 9.03 -8.13
N LEU A 74 -5.12 9.48 -8.94
CA LEU A 74 -5.41 10.90 -9.12
C LEU A 74 -6.09 11.53 -7.89
N GLY A 75 -6.83 10.72 -7.13
CA GLY A 75 -7.45 11.15 -5.88
C GLY A 75 -6.45 11.47 -4.77
N GLY A 76 -5.20 11.00 -4.90
CA GLY A 76 -4.17 11.20 -3.89
C GLY A 76 -4.62 10.77 -2.50
N TRP A 77 -4.18 11.47 -1.46
CA TRP A 77 -4.53 11.13 -0.06
C TRP A 77 -5.94 11.54 0.38
N LEU A 78 -6.83 11.89 -0.56
CA LEU A 78 -8.18 12.30 -0.23
C LEU A 78 -9.04 11.09 0.12
N LEU A 79 -9.73 11.16 1.25
CA LEU A 79 -10.57 10.08 1.75
C LEU A 79 -11.75 9.77 0.82
N ILE A 80 -12.38 10.81 0.24
CA ILE A 80 -13.58 10.64 -0.60
C ILE A 80 -13.27 9.84 -1.88
N PRO A 81 -12.28 10.22 -2.73
CA PRO A 81 -11.87 9.41 -3.86
C PRO A 81 -11.46 7.99 -3.48
N TRP A 82 -10.77 7.82 -2.35
CA TRP A 82 -10.35 6.51 -1.87
C TRP A 82 -11.55 5.60 -1.57
N ILE A 83 -12.56 6.11 -0.85
CA ILE A 83 -13.78 5.36 -0.53
C ILE A 83 -14.55 5.02 -1.82
N ILE A 84 -14.66 5.97 -2.75
CA ILE A 84 -15.33 5.74 -4.04
C ILE A 84 -14.60 4.64 -4.83
N ALA A 85 -13.27 4.72 -4.92
CA ALA A 85 -12.43 3.71 -5.56
C ALA A 85 -12.64 2.32 -4.93
N MET A 86 -12.69 2.25 -3.60
CA MET A 86 -12.92 1.00 -2.88
C MET A 86 -14.31 0.43 -3.16
N GLY A 87 -15.35 1.28 -3.14
CA GLY A 87 -16.72 0.89 -3.49
C GLY A 87 -16.79 0.32 -4.90
N MET A 88 -16.15 0.95 -5.88
CA MET A 88 -16.08 0.44 -7.25
C MET A 88 -15.26 -0.84 -7.38
N ALA A 89 -14.21 -1.02 -6.57
CA ALA A 89 -13.38 -2.21 -6.57
C ALA A 89 -14.20 -3.46 -6.21
N ILE A 90 -15.08 -3.35 -5.22
CA ILE A 90 -15.88 -4.48 -4.70
C ILE A 90 -17.24 -4.65 -5.40
N LYS A 91 -17.73 -3.63 -6.11
CA LYS A 91 -19.06 -3.67 -6.75
C LYS A 91 -19.09 -4.72 -7.87
N ARG A 92 -19.96 -5.73 -7.73
CA ARG A 92 -20.18 -6.81 -8.70
C ARG A 92 -21.39 -6.54 -9.58
N ASP A 93 -21.19 -5.76 -10.66
CA ASP A 93 -22.25 -5.48 -11.63
C ASP A 93 -22.48 -6.66 -12.60
N ASP A 94 -21.51 -7.57 -12.68
CA ASP A 94 -21.52 -8.84 -13.41
C ASP A 94 -22.60 -9.84 -12.93
N LEU A 95 -23.11 -9.69 -11.70
CA LEU A 95 -24.22 -10.49 -11.17
C LEU A 95 -25.61 -9.98 -11.58
N ARG A 96 -25.72 -8.77 -12.14
CA ARG A 96 -27.02 -8.16 -12.49
C ARG A 96 -27.49 -8.43 -13.92
N THR A 97 -26.60 -8.87 -14.80
CA THR A 97 -26.89 -9.13 -16.23
C THR A 97 -27.34 -10.57 -16.52
N GLN A 98 -27.69 -11.36 -15.50
CA GLN A 98 -28.25 -12.71 -15.66
C GLN A 98 -29.77 -12.78 -15.41
N GLU A 99 -30.46 -11.63 -15.41
CA GLU A 99 -31.93 -11.56 -15.46
C GLU A 99 -32.43 -11.25 -16.88
#